data_AF-A0A1Y4GDP8-F1
#
_entry.id   AF-A0A1Y4GDP8-F1
#
_cell.length_a   1.000
_cell.length_b   1.000
_cell.length_c   1.000
_cell.angle_alpha   90.00
_cell.angle_beta   90.00
_cell.angle_gamma   90.00
#
_symmetry.space_group_name_H-M   'P 1'
#
loop_
_entity.id
_entity.type
_entity.pdbx_description
1 polymer ?
#
loop_
_entity_poly.entity_id
_entity_poly.type
_entity_poly.pdbx_seq_one_letter_code
_entity_poly.pdbx_strand_id
1 'polypeptide(L)'
;MPDQARSSVGSPVRPALAIERLTVRTGRLVCHVALAPDAPRLTSPALAARVCAAFPNLPHHACVNNVGDTFAAVMDCTPLPHLLEHLVVDLQAQAASPSSDDVFVGVTEWTDEEAGRARVEVSFTDDLIALRAFRDAVDFLNAVVVL
;
A
#
# COMPACT_ATOMS: atom_id res chain seq x y z
N MET A 1 -26.35 -43.91 12.62
CA MET A 1 -26.18 -42.44 12.71
C MET A 1 -24.79 -42.12 12.19
N PRO A 2 -24.62 -41.28 11.15
CA PRO A 2 -23.31 -40.75 10.81
C PRO A 2 -23.07 -39.43 11.55
N ASP A 3 -21.88 -39.34 12.13
CA ASP A 3 -21.32 -38.20 12.84
C ASP A 3 -20.90 -37.12 11.83
N GLN A 4 -21.48 -35.93 11.92
CA GLN A 4 -21.09 -34.79 11.08
C GLN A 4 -19.96 -34.03 11.77
N ALA A 5 -18.73 -34.29 11.31
CA ALA A 5 -17.59 -33.45 11.61
C ALA A 5 -17.84 -32.05 11.01
N ARG A 6 -18.20 -31.10 11.87
CA ARG A 6 -18.24 -29.68 11.52
C ARG A 6 -16.82 -29.21 11.27
N SER A 7 -16.46 -29.01 10.00
CA SER A 7 -15.28 -28.26 9.61
C SER A 7 -15.36 -26.86 10.21
N SER A 8 -14.46 -26.55 11.14
CA SER A 8 -14.31 -25.20 11.67
C SER A 8 -13.80 -24.30 10.55
N VAL A 9 -14.67 -23.45 10.00
CA VAL A 9 -14.24 -22.30 9.21
C VAL A 9 -13.36 -21.45 10.13
N GLY A 10 -12.07 -21.35 9.82
CA GLY A 10 -11.16 -20.48 10.57
C GLY A 10 -11.71 -19.05 10.62
N SER A 11 -11.56 -18.38 11.75
CA SER A 11 -11.93 -16.97 11.87
C SER A 11 -11.31 -16.19 10.71
N PRO A 12 -12.07 -15.28 10.05
CA PRO A 12 -11.50 -14.44 9.03
C PRO A 12 -10.32 -13.67 9.64
N VAL A 13 -9.13 -13.83 9.05
CA VAL A 13 -7.96 -13.04 9.40
C VAL A 13 -8.34 -11.59 9.17
N ARG A 14 -8.26 -10.76 10.21
CA ARG A 14 -8.53 -9.32 10.06
C ARG A 14 -7.44 -8.73 9.19
N PRO A 15 -7.77 -7.91 8.18
CA PRO A 15 -6.76 -7.26 7.37
C PRO A 15 -5.93 -6.31 8.24
N ALA A 16 -4.60 -6.33 8.05
CA ALA A 16 -3.68 -5.42 8.72
C ALA A 16 -3.90 -3.96 8.28
N LEU A 17 -4.35 -3.76 7.04
CA LEU A 17 -4.60 -2.47 6.42
C LEU A 17 -5.96 -2.49 5.70
N ALA A 18 -6.81 -1.50 5.96
CA ALA A 18 -8.11 -1.35 5.32
C ALA A 18 -8.29 0.05 4.72
N ILE A 19 -8.92 0.13 3.55
CA ILE A 19 -9.38 1.40 2.97
C ILE A 19 -10.71 1.77 3.65
N GLU A 20 -10.75 2.90 4.34
CA GLU A 20 -11.97 3.42 4.97
C GLU A 20 -12.77 4.30 4.03
N ARG A 21 -12.08 5.08 3.21
CA ARG A 21 -12.70 5.99 2.24
C ARG A 21 -11.75 6.25 1.09
N LEU A 22 -12.31 6.24 -0.11
CA LEU A 22 -11.59 6.61 -1.32
C LEU A 22 -12.39 7.67 -2.07
N THR A 23 -11.78 8.81 -2.35
CA THR A 23 -12.40 9.95 -3.03
C THR A 23 -11.61 10.32 -4.28
N VAL A 24 -12.27 10.31 -5.43
CA VAL A 24 -11.69 10.82 -6.68
C VAL A 24 -11.88 12.33 -6.73
N ARG A 25 -10.78 13.06 -6.92
CA ARG A 25 -10.75 14.50 -7.16
C ARG A 25 -10.08 14.76 -8.51
N THR A 26 -10.16 15.99 -8.99
CA THR A 26 -9.48 16.40 -10.23
C THR A 26 -7.97 16.13 -10.12
N GLY A 27 -7.48 15.15 -10.88
CA GLY A 27 -6.07 14.77 -10.97
C GLY A 27 -5.47 14.09 -9.73
N ARG A 28 -6.28 13.78 -8.70
CA ARG A 28 -5.81 13.13 -7.47
C ARG A 28 -6.85 12.20 -6.89
N LEU A 29 -6.41 11.04 -6.44
CA LEU A 29 -7.21 10.12 -5.66
C LEU A 29 -6.76 10.23 -4.20
N VAL A 30 -7.72 10.47 -3.30
CA VAL A 30 -7.48 10.59 -1.86
C VAL A 30 -8.01 9.34 -1.17
N CYS A 31 -7.11 8.57 -0.56
CA CYS A 31 -7.42 7.34 0.15
C CYS A 31 -7.16 7.52 1.65
N HIS A 32 -8.18 7.31 2.48
CA HIS A 32 -8.04 7.19 3.92
C HIS A 32 -7.95 5.72 4.28
N VAL A 33 -6.92 5.36 5.03
CA VAL A 33 -6.66 3.98 5.46
C VAL A 33 -6.59 3.89 6.98
N ALA A 34 -6.97 2.73 7.49
CA ALA A 34 -6.80 2.36 8.89
C ALA A 34 -5.96 1.08 8.98
N LEU A 35 -4.99 1.11 9.89
CA LEU A 35 -4.24 -0.06 10.31
C LEU A 35 -4.97 -0.76 11.45
N ALA A 36 -4.92 -2.09 11.48
CA ALA A 36 -5.39 -2.84 12.62
C ALA A 36 -4.53 -2.51 13.87
N PRO A 37 -5.08 -2.57 15.10
CA PRO A 37 -4.34 -2.22 16.31
C PRO A 37 -3.07 -3.04 16.54
N ASP A 38 -3.06 -4.27 16.05
CA ASP A 38 -1.95 -5.23 16.08
C ASP A 38 -1.06 -5.18 14.83
N ALA A 39 -1.43 -4.41 13.80
CA ALA A 39 -0.62 -4.27 12.61
C ALA A 39 0.65 -3.44 12.87
N PRO A 40 1.79 -3.83 12.25
CA PRO A 40 2.99 -3.02 12.33
C PRO A 40 2.78 -1.67 11.64
N ARG A 41 3.17 -0.58 12.31
CA ARG A 41 3.09 0.78 11.75
C ARG A 41 4.20 1.06 10.75
N LEU A 42 5.35 0.44 10.96
CA LEU A 42 6.53 0.57 10.13
C LEU A 42 6.78 -0.74 9.39
N THR A 43 7.41 -0.63 8.22
CA THR A 43 7.95 -1.78 7.51
C THR A 43 9.07 -2.45 8.33
N SER A 44 9.39 -3.69 7.96
CA SER A 44 10.53 -4.43 8.50
C SER A 44 11.42 -4.91 7.37
N PRO A 45 12.69 -5.27 7.63
CA PRO A 45 13.57 -5.84 6.60
C PRO A 45 12.97 -7.05 5.88
N ALA A 46 12.23 -7.91 6.59
CA ALA A 46 11.58 -9.07 6.01
C ALA A 46 10.43 -8.69 5.06
N LEU A 47 9.65 -7.65 5.41
CA LEU A 47 8.62 -7.11 4.53
C LEU A 47 9.25 -6.43 3.31
N ALA A 48 10.28 -5.60 3.51
CA ALA A 48 11.01 -4.93 2.43
C ALA A 48 11.55 -5.93 1.41
N ALA A 49 12.16 -7.03 1.86
CA ALA A 49 12.66 -8.08 0.97
C ALA A 49 11.54 -8.73 0.13
N ARG A 50 10.37 -9.01 0.73
CA ARG A 50 9.20 -9.55 0.00
C ARG A 50 8.67 -8.56 -1.03
N VAL A 51 8.62 -7.28 -0.67
CA VAL A 51 8.21 -6.19 -1.56
C VAL A 51 9.17 -6.07 -2.74
N CYS A 52 10.49 -6.01 -2.51
CA CYS A 52 11.49 -5.92 -3.56
C CYS A 52 11.45 -7.12 -4.53
N ALA A 53 11.14 -8.31 -4.03
CA ALA A 53 10.99 -9.49 -4.87
C ALA A 53 9.77 -9.41 -5.80
N ALA A 54 8.67 -8.82 -5.33
CA ALA A 54 7.44 -8.67 -6.11
C ALA A 54 7.44 -7.42 -7.02
N PHE A 55 8.09 -6.34 -6.57
CA PHE A 55 8.12 -5.02 -7.20
C PHE A 55 9.58 -4.55 -7.34
N PRO A 56 10.33 -5.08 -8.32
CA PRO A 56 11.77 -4.82 -8.45
C PRO A 56 12.12 -3.37 -8.82
N ASN A 57 11.18 -2.61 -9.38
CA ASN A 57 11.38 -1.20 -9.73
C ASN A 57 11.12 -0.24 -8.56
N LEU A 58 10.28 -0.65 -7.60
CA LEU A 58 9.88 0.16 -6.44
C LEU A 58 11.05 0.79 -5.66
N PRO A 59 12.18 0.08 -5.41
CA PRO A 59 13.30 0.67 -4.66
C PRO A 59 13.93 1.88 -5.37
N HIS A 60 13.78 1.98 -6.68
CA HIS A 60 14.35 3.04 -7.51
C HIS A 60 13.47 4.29 -7.58
N HIS A 61 12.27 4.27 -7.00
CA HIS A 61 11.39 5.43 -6.98
C HIS A 61 12.07 6.57 -6.23
N ALA A 62 11.99 7.78 -6.79
CA ALA A 62 12.36 8.98 -6.06
C ALA A 62 11.44 9.12 -4.83
N CYS A 63 12.02 9.43 -3.68
CA CYS A 63 11.28 9.58 -2.43
C CYS A 63 11.86 10.76 -1.66
N VAL A 64 11.02 11.71 -1.27
CA VAL A 64 11.44 12.83 -0.42
C VAL A 64 11.45 12.33 1.03
N ASN A 65 12.63 12.08 1.56
CA ASN A 65 12.85 11.63 2.93
C ASN A 65 14.15 12.23 3.51
N ASN A 66 14.51 11.86 4.73
CA ASN A 66 15.69 12.38 5.44
C ASN A 66 16.93 11.47 5.37
N VAL A 67 16.88 10.36 4.63
CA VAL A 67 17.95 9.35 4.56
C VAL A 67 18.64 9.33 3.20
N GLY A 68 17.89 9.44 2.10
CA GLY A 68 18.43 9.46 0.74
C GLY A 68 17.37 9.75 -0.33
N ASP A 69 17.79 9.81 -1.59
CA ASP A 69 16.92 10.30 -2.68
C ASP A 69 15.91 9.25 -3.22
N THR A 70 16.09 7.99 -2.85
CA THR A 70 15.28 6.87 -3.34
C THR A 70 14.48 6.21 -2.23
N PHE A 71 13.40 5.53 -2.60
CA PHE A 71 12.58 4.79 -1.66
C PHE A 71 13.38 3.67 -0.96
N ALA A 72 14.33 3.04 -1.65
CA ALA A 72 15.24 2.03 -1.09
C ALA A 72 15.91 2.48 0.22
N ALA A 73 16.21 3.77 0.37
CA ALA A 73 16.88 4.32 1.54
C ALA A 73 16.06 4.20 2.83
N VAL A 74 14.74 4.00 2.74
CA VAL A 74 13.82 3.96 3.89
C VAL A 74 12.97 2.68 3.95
N MET A 75 13.08 1.77 2.99
CA MET A 75 12.17 0.61 2.87
C MET A 75 12.15 -0.30 4.10
N ASP A 76 13.23 -0.38 4.87
CA ASP A 76 13.33 -1.24 6.06
C ASP A 76 12.66 -0.66 7.31
N CYS A 77 12.35 0.64 7.32
CA CYS A 77 11.80 1.37 8.45
C CYS A 77 11.01 2.61 7.99
N THR A 78 9.95 2.41 7.21
CA THR A 78 9.05 3.47 6.72
C THR A 78 7.61 3.18 7.11
N PRO A 79 6.72 4.17 7.29
CA PRO A 79 5.31 3.92 7.56
C PRO A 79 4.67 2.99 6.52
N LEU A 80 3.86 2.03 6.98
CA LEU A 80 3.15 1.12 6.08
C LEU A 80 2.25 1.85 5.06
N PRO A 81 1.54 2.97 5.42
CA PRO A 81 0.84 3.79 4.43
C PRO A 81 1.75 4.43 3.37
N HIS A 82 3.01 4.74 3.70
CA HIS A 82 3.97 5.30 2.75
C HIS A 82 4.43 4.23 1.76
N LEU A 83 4.59 2.98 2.21
CA LEU A 83 4.78 1.86 1.29
C LEU A 83 3.55 1.66 0.37
N LEU A 84 2.32 1.78 0.91
CA LEU A 84 1.10 1.71 0.09
C LEU A 84 1.12 2.77 -1.03
N GLU A 85 1.49 4.01 -0.72
CA GLU A 85 1.62 5.07 -1.73
C GLU A 85 2.52 4.66 -2.89
N HIS A 86 3.75 4.21 -2.58
CA HIS A 86 4.71 3.81 -3.60
C HIS A 86 4.22 2.61 -4.43
N LEU A 87 3.56 1.63 -3.83
CA LEU A 87 2.98 0.49 -4.55
C LEU A 87 1.89 0.94 -5.52
N VAL A 88 1.05 1.89 -5.12
CA VAL A 88 0.00 2.43 -5.99
C VAL A 88 0.62 3.21 -7.16
N VAL A 89 1.66 4.00 -6.91
CA VAL A 89 2.43 4.70 -7.96
C VAL A 89 3.06 3.70 -8.93
N ASP A 90 3.69 2.64 -8.43
CA ASP A 90 4.36 1.62 -9.26
C ASP A 90 3.35 0.84 -10.12
N LEU A 91 2.23 0.41 -9.55
CA LEU A 91 1.17 -0.28 -10.28
C LEU A 91 0.54 0.60 -11.39
N GLN A 92 0.39 1.90 -11.15
CA GLN A 92 -0.05 2.83 -12.20
C GLN A 92 1.00 2.96 -13.30
N ALA A 93 2.28 3.12 -12.94
CA ALA A 93 3.37 3.21 -13.92
C ALA A 93 3.50 1.93 -14.77
N GLN A 94 3.28 0.75 -14.19
CA GLN A 94 3.27 -0.52 -14.93
C GLN A 94 2.09 -0.64 -15.91
N ALA A 95 0.94 -0.05 -15.57
CA ALA A 95 -0.25 -0.07 -16.41
C ALA A 95 -0.26 1.03 -17.48
N ALA A 96 0.59 2.06 -17.34
CA ALA A 96 0.72 3.15 -18.30
C ALA A 96 1.31 2.67 -19.64
N SER A 97 1.05 3.43 -20.70
CA SER A 97 1.64 3.13 -22.01
C SER A 97 3.17 3.28 -21.93
N PRO A 98 3.97 2.38 -22.51
CA PRO A 98 5.42 2.56 -22.60
C PRO A 98 5.85 3.86 -23.30
N SER A 99 4.95 4.47 -24.07
CA SER A 99 5.17 5.72 -24.79
C SER A 99 4.68 6.97 -24.04
N SER A 100 4.12 6.84 -22.84
CA SER A 100 3.67 7.99 -22.05
C SER A 100 4.80 8.53 -21.20
N ASP A 101 4.97 9.86 -21.19
CA ASP A 101 5.84 10.57 -20.24
C ASP A 101 5.10 10.87 -18.92
N ASP A 102 4.14 10.02 -18.55
CA ASP A 102 3.30 10.21 -17.37
C ASP A 102 4.14 10.11 -16.09
N VAL A 103 4.08 11.16 -15.26
CA VAL A 103 4.74 11.20 -13.95
C VAL A 103 3.67 11.10 -12.87
N PHE A 104 3.73 10.01 -12.11
CA PHE A 104 2.87 9.79 -10.95
C PHE A 104 3.57 10.26 -9.68
N VAL A 105 2.86 11.02 -8.86
CA VAL A 105 3.37 11.54 -7.57
C VAL A 105 2.39 11.18 -6.46
N GLY A 106 2.94 10.90 -5.29
CA GLY A 106 2.15 10.62 -4.10
C GLY A 106 2.49 11.55 -2.94
N VAL A 107 1.63 11.53 -1.92
CA VAL A 107 1.93 12.04 -0.59
C VAL A 107 1.17 11.23 0.45
N THR A 108 1.85 10.95 1.57
CA THR A 108 1.30 10.22 2.70
C THR A 108 1.45 11.04 3.97
N GLU A 109 0.38 11.08 4.76
CA GLU A 109 0.38 11.68 6.09
C GLU A 109 -0.38 10.80 7.09
N TRP A 110 0.10 10.72 8.32
CA TRP A 110 -0.73 10.24 9.43
C TRP A 110 -1.76 11.32 9.75
N THR A 111 -3.04 10.98 9.73
CA THR A 111 -4.10 11.88 10.21
C THR A 111 -4.39 11.67 11.69
N ASP A 112 -4.14 10.46 12.18
CA ASP A 112 -4.11 10.09 13.59
C ASP A 112 -3.19 8.88 13.74
N GLU A 113 -1.93 9.12 14.10
CA GLU A 113 -0.94 8.05 14.22
C GLU A 113 -1.31 7.11 15.37
N GLU A 114 -1.80 7.59 16.51
CA GLU A 114 -2.17 6.73 17.64
C GLU A 114 -3.29 5.75 17.24
N ALA A 115 -4.32 6.24 16.54
CA ALA A 115 -5.41 5.40 16.04
C ALA A 115 -5.05 4.59 14.78
N GLY A 116 -3.85 4.74 14.22
CA GLY A 116 -3.42 4.02 13.02
C GLY A 116 -4.13 4.48 11.74
N ARG A 117 -4.49 5.76 11.66
CA ARG A 117 -5.22 6.35 10.53
C ARG A 117 -4.30 7.24 9.71
N ALA A 118 -4.24 6.98 8.41
CA ALA A 118 -3.43 7.75 7.48
C ALA A 118 -4.25 8.16 6.25
N ARG A 119 -3.73 9.18 5.56
CA ARG A 119 -4.21 9.65 4.28
C ARG A 119 -3.09 9.48 3.25
N VAL A 120 -3.41 8.81 2.17
CA VAL A 120 -2.56 8.58 1.00
C VAL A 120 -3.22 9.27 -0.18
N GLU A 121 -2.50 10.18 -0.83
CA GLU A 121 -2.93 10.80 -2.07
C GLU A 121 -1.99 10.40 -3.20
N VAL A 122 -2.54 10.10 -4.37
CA VAL A 122 -1.75 9.85 -5.58
C VAL A 122 -2.34 10.64 -6.74
N SER A 123 -1.48 11.16 -7.62
CA SER A 123 -1.93 11.58 -8.94
C SER A 123 -2.29 10.36 -9.79
N PHE A 124 -3.14 10.58 -10.79
CA PHE A 124 -3.54 9.56 -11.75
C PHE A 124 -3.82 10.19 -13.12
N THR A 125 -3.71 9.40 -14.17
CA THR A 125 -4.18 9.73 -15.53
C THR A 125 -5.48 9.01 -15.88
N ASP A 126 -5.68 7.82 -15.31
CA ASP A 126 -6.91 7.03 -15.36
C ASP A 126 -7.34 6.64 -13.94
N ASP A 127 -8.54 7.05 -13.54
CA ASP A 127 -9.06 6.81 -12.18
C ASP A 127 -9.39 5.35 -11.92
N LEU A 128 -9.82 4.58 -12.93
CA LEU A 128 -10.08 3.15 -12.80
C LEU A 128 -8.78 2.37 -12.57
N ILE A 129 -7.69 2.77 -13.24
CA ILE A 129 -6.36 2.21 -12.99
C ILE A 129 -5.90 2.55 -11.57
N ALA A 130 -6.06 3.80 -11.12
CA ALA A 130 -5.69 4.19 -9.76
C ALA A 130 -6.51 3.45 -8.69
N LEU A 131 -7.83 3.32 -8.88
CA LEU A 131 -8.72 2.54 -8.02
C LEU A 131 -8.32 1.06 -7.97
N ARG A 132 -7.93 0.50 -9.12
CA ARG A 132 -7.41 -0.87 -9.21
C ARG A 132 -6.10 -1.01 -8.44
N ALA A 133 -5.18 -0.07 -8.62
CA ALA A 133 -3.88 -0.07 -7.96
C ALA A 133 -4.01 0.00 -6.43
N PHE A 134 -4.91 0.82 -5.89
CA PHE A 134 -5.19 0.84 -4.44
C PHE A 134 -5.66 -0.50 -3.91
N ARG A 135 -6.62 -1.13 -4.60
CA ARG A 135 -7.12 -2.45 -4.19
C ARG A 135 -6.00 -3.48 -4.21
N ASP A 136 -5.29 -3.60 -5.32
CA ASP A 136 -4.28 -4.64 -5.50
C ASP A 136 -3.09 -4.43 -4.54
N ALA A 137 -2.69 -3.19 -4.27
CA ALA A 137 -1.64 -2.87 -3.31
C ALA A 137 -2.05 -3.22 -1.87
N VAL A 138 -3.30 -2.93 -1.47
CA VAL A 138 -3.82 -3.29 -0.13
C VAL A 138 -3.94 -4.80 0.01
N ASP A 139 -4.45 -5.49 -1.01
CA ASP A 139 -4.56 -6.95 -1.00
C ASP A 139 -3.17 -7.60 -0.91
N PHE A 140 -2.20 -7.10 -1.68
CA PHE A 140 -0.81 -7.54 -1.58
C PHE A 140 -0.24 -7.33 -0.18
N LEU A 141 -0.35 -6.11 0.38
CA LEU A 141 0.16 -5.81 1.71
C LEU A 141 -0.47 -6.70 2.78
N ASN A 142 -1.78 -6.92 2.73
CA ASN A 142 -2.45 -7.83 3.67
C ASN A 142 -2.01 -9.29 3.54
N ALA A 143 -1.54 -9.71 2.36
CA ALA A 143 -1.00 -11.06 2.15
C ALA A 143 0.45 -11.21 2.65
N VAL A 144 1.25 -10.14 2.62
CA VAL A 144 2.68 -10.19 2.96
C VAL A 144 3.05 -9.57 4.30
N VAL A 145 2.19 -8.76 4.90
CA VAL A 145 2.36 -8.27 6.27
C VAL A 145 2.04 -9.45 7.20
N VAL A 146 3.01 -9.83 8.01
CA VAL A 146 2.84 -10.87 9.02
C VAL A 146 2.52 -10.15 10.32
N LEU A 147 1.36 -10.47 10.91
CA LEU A 147 0.97 -10.08 12.26
C LEU A 147 1.62 -11.01 13.28
#